data_AF-A0A4Q3D3X4-F1
#
_entry.id   AF-A0A4Q3D3X4-F1
#
_cell.length_a   1.000
_cell.length_b   1.000
_cell.length_c   1.000
_cell.angle_alpha   90.00
_cell.angle_beta   90.00
_cell.angle_gamma   90.00
#
_symmetry.space_group_name_H-M   'P 1'
#
loop_
_entity.id
_entity.type
_entity.pdbx_description
1 polymer ?
#
loop_
_entity_poly.entity_id
_entity_poly.type
_entity_poly.pdbx_seq_one_letter_code
_entity_poly.pdbx_strand_id
1 'polypeptide(L)'
;MKKIFIFLTTALYCNILLGQKPKNKVRVHTIVYDYLSKTFEKDSVCATLDVKDWVNIQVKNMPQSAIISSSLTYTNRNLEHMATFGNAISFDKATQPKETEKSEVSNSLKKLEQSDRDVNDETNFKKSKADNSKSNSDNELNLESTNQQIEQTDEVATDKKNTKSSFLQSGTIINENQYKVDEINMKEALEISIAKRFIKAQIKDKNNSTENIAKAQKALDDINWQDSLIRYLRDNMNKKIAFRNEMIYDLSSKIQEAATYSLPIVQIENYDFTEFQINVTDTTKSATPEVIKLPFRNKKGFKLDFSTGLAISGLGNKSYSIVESERSGFVQIKEDDERFSRLSMGISLLAHAYFRNASFVNTSITSGLTVNISNQSLNYVLGGSLLLGEDQRFIISAGAIFGKTEQLKSYYKTNTDISADKLLLNQPVPVIQKFSPSVFFGVSYNLGIASSSKKIQL
;
A
#
# COMPACT_ATOMS: atom_id res chain seq x y z
N MET A 1 13.88 -0.39 -52.58
CA MET A 1 13.26 -1.55 -51.89
C MET A 1 14.26 -2.53 -51.27
N LYS A 2 15.26 -3.08 -52.01
CA LYS A 2 16.22 -4.05 -51.44
C LYS A 2 16.93 -3.60 -50.14
N LYS A 3 17.36 -2.33 -50.05
CA LYS A 3 18.04 -1.79 -48.84
C LYS A 3 17.13 -1.70 -47.61
N ILE A 4 15.85 -1.37 -47.80
CA ILE A 4 14.85 -1.31 -46.72
C ILE A 4 14.52 -2.72 -46.22
N PHE A 5 14.40 -3.69 -47.14
CA PHE A 5 14.17 -5.08 -46.80
C PHE A 5 15.35 -5.66 -46.00
N ILE A 6 16.60 -5.38 -46.40
CA ILE A 6 17.80 -5.79 -45.67
C ILE A 6 17.86 -5.15 -44.27
N PHE A 7 17.50 -3.87 -44.12
CA PHE A 7 17.51 -3.22 -42.81
C PHE A 7 16.45 -3.81 -41.86
N LEU A 8 15.23 -4.06 -42.35
CA LEU A 8 14.15 -4.69 -41.58
C LEU A 8 14.47 -6.14 -41.20
N THR A 9 15.03 -6.93 -42.12
CA THR A 9 15.43 -8.30 -41.80
C THR A 9 16.60 -8.33 -40.83
N THR A 10 17.59 -7.45 -40.98
CA THR A 10 18.74 -7.37 -40.03
C THR A 10 18.28 -6.90 -38.65
N ALA A 11 17.35 -5.94 -38.56
CA ALA A 11 16.79 -5.49 -37.28
C ALA A 11 15.94 -6.58 -36.59
N LEU A 12 15.18 -7.37 -37.35
CA LEU A 12 14.49 -8.56 -36.81
C LEU A 12 15.50 -9.64 -36.40
N TYR A 13 16.50 -9.93 -37.23
CA TYR A 13 17.47 -11.00 -36.99
C TYR A 13 18.37 -10.69 -35.79
N CYS A 14 18.79 -9.43 -35.60
CA CYS A 14 19.55 -9.00 -34.43
C CYS A 14 18.73 -9.06 -33.13
N ASN A 15 17.43 -8.73 -33.16
CA ASN A 15 16.59 -8.86 -31.97
C ASN A 15 16.23 -10.32 -31.64
N ILE A 16 16.16 -11.19 -32.64
CA ILE A 16 15.86 -12.62 -32.46
C ILE A 16 17.10 -13.40 -32.01
N LEU A 17 18.30 -13.12 -32.57
CA LEU A 17 19.54 -13.82 -32.19
C LEU A 17 20.19 -13.34 -30.88
N LEU A 18 19.83 -12.16 -30.37
CA LEU A 18 20.25 -11.73 -29.03
C LEU A 18 19.43 -12.40 -27.90
N GLY A 19 18.39 -13.15 -28.25
CA GLY A 19 17.59 -13.92 -27.31
C GLY A 19 18.10 -15.35 -27.15
N GLN A 20 19.04 -15.56 -26.24
CA GLN A 20 19.20 -16.73 -25.35
C GLN A 20 20.67 -16.92 -24.92
N LYS A 21 21.15 -16.04 -24.02
CA LYS A 21 22.11 -16.49 -22.99
C LYS A 21 21.33 -16.76 -21.71
N PRO A 22 21.06 -18.03 -21.35
CA PRO A 22 20.28 -18.37 -20.17
C PRO A 22 21.17 -18.28 -18.93
N LYS A 23 21.36 -17.06 -18.41
CA LYS A 23 21.72 -16.80 -17.00
C LYS A 23 21.10 -15.47 -16.56
N ASN A 24 19.81 -15.27 -16.85
CA ASN A 24 19.08 -14.21 -16.16
C ASN A 24 18.93 -14.67 -14.72
N LYS A 25 19.87 -14.24 -13.86
CA LYS A 25 19.71 -14.33 -12.42
C LYS A 25 18.33 -13.77 -12.09
N VAL A 26 17.51 -14.56 -11.42
CA VAL A 26 16.22 -14.10 -10.92
C VAL A 26 16.48 -12.87 -10.06
N ARG A 27 15.95 -11.72 -10.48
CA ARG A 27 16.05 -10.49 -9.70
C ARG A 27 14.85 -10.47 -8.76
N VAL A 28 15.15 -10.58 -7.46
CA VAL A 28 14.17 -10.43 -6.40
C VAL A 28 14.25 -9.00 -5.89
N HIS A 29 13.17 -8.25 -6.05
CA HIS A 29 13.01 -6.90 -5.52
C HIS A 29 12.29 -6.98 -4.18
N THR A 30 12.92 -6.48 -3.12
CA THR A 30 12.27 -6.33 -1.82
C THR A 30 11.71 -4.92 -1.70
N ILE A 31 10.41 -4.81 -1.53
CA ILE A 31 9.68 -3.54 -1.32
C ILE A 31 9.28 -3.50 0.14
N VAL A 32 9.73 -2.47 0.86
CA VAL A 32 9.47 -2.33 2.29
C VAL A 32 8.53 -1.14 2.49
N TYR A 33 7.34 -1.42 3.00
CA TYR A 33 6.35 -0.44 3.42
C TYR A 33 6.36 -0.34 4.95
N ASP A 34 6.50 0.86 5.48
CA ASP A 34 6.43 1.12 6.92
C ASP A 34 4.99 1.47 7.30
N TYR A 35 4.37 0.58 8.10
CA TYR A 35 2.99 0.71 8.51
C TYR A 35 2.72 1.93 9.40
N LEU A 36 3.69 2.36 10.21
CA LEU A 36 3.50 3.51 11.11
C LEU A 36 3.67 4.82 10.39
N SER A 37 4.73 4.96 9.57
CA SER A 37 4.98 6.19 8.82
C SER A 37 4.12 6.32 7.55
N LYS A 38 3.52 5.21 7.08
CA LYS A 38 2.77 5.13 5.80
C LYS A 38 3.63 5.51 4.60
N THR A 39 4.93 5.19 4.65
CA THR A 39 5.90 5.50 3.59
C THR A 39 6.68 4.26 3.16
N PHE A 40 7.32 4.33 2.00
CA PHE A 40 8.24 3.29 1.54
C PHE A 40 9.68 3.65 1.91
N GLU A 41 10.50 2.66 2.27
CA GLU A 41 11.92 2.92 2.55
C GLU A 41 12.73 3.30 1.31
N LYS A 42 12.24 2.98 0.10
CA LYS A 42 12.88 3.29 -1.19
C LYS A 42 11.85 3.65 -2.27
N ASP A 43 11.45 4.91 -2.30
CA ASP A 43 10.44 5.42 -3.25
C ASP A 43 10.74 5.11 -4.73
N SER A 44 12.01 4.98 -5.12
CA SER A 44 12.39 4.75 -6.52
C SER A 44 12.02 3.36 -7.06
N VAL A 45 11.82 2.36 -6.19
CA VAL A 45 11.39 1.00 -6.60
C VAL A 45 9.87 0.94 -6.80
N CYS A 46 9.13 1.94 -6.31
CA CYS A 46 7.67 1.89 -6.24
C CYS A 46 6.97 2.20 -7.56
N ALA A 47 7.65 2.83 -8.53
CA ALA A 47 6.98 3.26 -9.76
C ALA A 47 6.94 2.18 -10.86
N THR A 48 7.99 1.35 -10.99
CA THR A 48 8.11 0.43 -12.13
C THR A 48 8.74 -0.92 -11.81
N LEU A 49 8.17 -2.00 -12.34
CA LEU A 49 8.66 -3.38 -12.21
C LEU A 49 8.90 -3.98 -13.60
N ASP A 50 10.01 -4.72 -13.82
CA ASP A 50 10.14 -5.45 -15.09
C ASP A 50 9.23 -6.69 -15.09
N VAL A 51 8.60 -6.98 -16.23
CA VAL A 51 7.95 -8.28 -16.43
C VAL A 51 8.97 -9.40 -16.18
N LYS A 52 8.58 -10.41 -15.39
CA LYS A 52 9.40 -11.51 -14.84
C LYS A 52 10.24 -11.19 -13.59
N ASP A 53 10.27 -9.95 -13.11
CA ASP A 53 10.86 -9.68 -11.79
C ASP A 53 10.07 -10.43 -10.71
N TRP A 54 10.76 -10.82 -9.65
CA TRP A 54 10.15 -11.43 -8.47
C TRP A 54 10.08 -10.37 -7.39
N VAL A 55 8.94 -10.21 -6.74
CA VAL A 55 8.73 -9.16 -5.74
C VAL A 55 8.42 -9.78 -4.40
N ASN A 56 9.19 -9.38 -3.40
CA ASN A 56 8.93 -9.66 -1.99
C ASN A 56 8.45 -8.36 -1.34
N ILE A 57 7.24 -8.35 -0.80
CA ILE A 57 6.71 -7.19 -0.08
C ILE A 57 6.85 -7.43 1.42
N GLN A 58 7.44 -6.46 2.10
CA GLN A 58 7.60 -6.46 3.54
C GLN A 58 6.85 -5.29 4.14
N VAL A 59 6.10 -5.56 5.19
CA VAL A 59 5.40 -4.54 5.98
C VAL A 59 6.08 -4.45 7.33
N LYS A 60 6.81 -3.36 7.58
CA LYS A 60 7.50 -3.08 8.85
C LYS A 60 6.57 -2.36 9.82
N ASN A 61 6.92 -2.42 11.10
CA ASN A 61 6.21 -1.70 12.15
C ASN A 61 4.72 -2.08 12.27
N MET A 62 4.40 -3.34 11.98
CA MET A 62 3.04 -3.84 12.15
C MET A 62 2.67 -4.00 13.63
N PRO A 63 1.43 -3.68 14.03
CA PRO A 63 0.91 -4.01 15.35
C PRO A 63 0.90 -5.53 15.56
N GLN A 64 1.33 -6.00 16.73
CA GLN A 64 1.31 -7.44 17.06
C GLN A 64 -0.10 -8.04 17.05
N SER A 65 -1.14 -7.22 17.24
CA SER A 65 -2.54 -7.60 17.23
C SER A 65 -3.18 -7.61 15.83
N ALA A 66 -2.42 -7.27 14.79
CA ALA A 66 -2.95 -7.12 13.45
C ALA A 66 -3.08 -8.48 12.75
N ILE A 67 -4.23 -8.69 12.11
CA ILE A 67 -4.44 -9.76 11.14
C ILE A 67 -4.19 -9.16 9.75
N ILE A 68 -3.34 -9.83 8.97
CA ILE A 68 -2.99 -9.40 7.62
C ILE A 68 -3.63 -10.35 6.62
N SER A 69 -4.27 -9.78 5.60
CA SER A 69 -4.58 -10.48 4.37
C SER A 69 -4.03 -9.69 3.19
N SER A 70 -3.64 -10.39 2.12
CA SER A 70 -3.16 -9.74 0.91
C SER A 70 -3.84 -10.28 -0.34
N SER A 71 -4.04 -9.42 -1.32
CA SER A 71 -4.48 -9.79 -2.65
C SER A 71 -3.62 -9.09 -3.68
N LEU A 72 -3.36 -9.80 -4.76
CA LEU A 72 -2.61 -9.31 -5.90
C LEU A 72 -3.56 -9.20 -7.07
N THR A 73 -3.65 -8.01 -7.65
CA THR A 73 -4.47 -7.76 -8.83
C THR A 73 -3.55 -7.42 -9.99
N TYR A 74 -3.60 -8.25 -11.03
CA TYR A 74 -3.00 -7.92 -12.31
C TYR A 74 -4.06 -7.29 -13.20
N THR A 75 -3.79 -6.09 -13.70
CA THR A 75 -4.73 -5.40 -14.59
C THR A 75 -4.09 -5.12 -15.94
N ASN A 76 -4.84 -5.48 -16.98
CA ASN A 76 -4.55 -5.12 -18.36
C ASN A 76 -5.86 -4.67 -18.99
N ARG A 77 -6.12 -3.36 -18.87
CA ARG A 77 -7.39 -2.72 -19.26
C ARG A 77 -8.61 -3.27 -18.52
N ASN A 78 -9.23 -4.31 -19.09
CA ASN A 78 -10.50 -4.90 -18.69
C ASN A 78 -10.34 -6.38 -18.26
N LEU A 79 -9.17 -6.97 -18.48
CA LEU A 79 -8.83 -8.26 -17.92
C LEU A 79 -8.18 -8.01 -16.57
N GLU A 80 -8.99 -8.14 -15.52
CA GLU A 80 -8.50 -8.23 -14.15
C GLU A 80 -8.27 -9.71 -13.84
N HIS A 81 -7.02 -10.07 -13.59
CA HIS A 81 -6.71 -11.35 -12.97
C HIS A 81 -6.38 -11.06 -11.52
N MET A 82 -7.30 -11.41 -10.63
CA MET A 82 -7.06 -11.38 -9.19
C MET A 82 -6.42 -12.69 -8.76
N ALA A 83 -5.50 -12.62 -7.83
CA ALA A 83 -4.96 -13.75 -7.11
C ALA A 83 -4.96 -13.35 -5.64
N THR A 84 -5.73 -14.06 -4.82
CA THR A 84 -5.76 -13.79 -3.38
C THR A 84 -4.71 -14.67 -2.72
N PHE A 85 -3.84 -14.07 -1.89
CA PHE A 85 -2.82 -14.81 -1.17
C PHE A 85 -2.93 -14.51 0.32
N GLY A 86 -3.32 -15.52 1.09
CA GLY A 86 -3.33 -15.44 2.54
C GLY A 86 -4.45 -16.27 3.15
N ASN A 87 -4.06 -17.24 3.97
CA ASN A 87 -4.93 -17.61 5.08
C ASN A 87 -4.98 -16.41 6.03
N ALA A 88 -6.11 -16.14 6.67
CA ALA A 88 -6.15 -15.21 7.78
C ALA A 88 -5.22 -15.75 8.88
N ILE A 89 -3.96 -15.29 8.90
CA ILE A 89 -3.03 -15.67 9.97
C ILE A 89 -3.39 -14.79 11.15
N SER A 90 -4.28 -15.32 12.00
CA SER A 90 -4.53 -14.74 13.32
C SER A 90 -3.33 -15.08 14.19
N PHE A 91 -2.55 -14.07 14.56
CA PHE A 91 -1.54 -14.20 15.60
C PHE A 91 -2.21 -13.98 16.95
N ASP A 92 -3.14 -14.88 17.30
CA ASP A 92 -3.61 -14.93 18.67
C ASP A 92 -2.42 -15.31 19.55
N LYS A 93 -2.11 -14.47 20.54
CA LYS A 93 -1.10 -14.74 21.59
C LYS A 93 -1.44 -15.96 22.45
N ALA A 94 -2.49 -16.71 22.13
CA ALA A 94 -3.14 -17.71 22.99
C ALA A 94 -3.06 -19.13 22.43
N THR A 95 -1.83 -19.63 22.26
CA THR A 95 -1.52 -21.05 22.49
C THR A 95 -0.17 -21.15 23.18
N GLN A 96 -0.05 -20.55 24.36
CA GLN A 96 0.69 -21.26 25.38
C GLN A 96 -0.03 -22.60 25.61
N PRO A 97 0.67 -23.75 25.66
CA PRO A 97 0.04 -25.00 26.02
C PRO A 97 -0.68 -24.78 27.34
N LYS A 98 -1.99 -25.06 27.37
CA LYS A 98 -2.69 -25.17 28.63
C LYS A 98 -1.93 -26.22 29.45
N GLU A 99 -1.22 -25.77 30.48
CA GLU A 99 -0.86 -26.60 31.63
C GLU A 99 -2.18 -27.05 32.29
N THR A 100 -2.84 -28.00 31.64
CA THR A 100 -3.82 -28.86 32.28
C THR A 100 -2.99 -30.04 32.78
N GLU A 101 -3.01 -30.27 34.09
CA GLU A 101 -2.25 -31.27 34.88
C GLU A 101 -1.00 -30.79 35.65
N LYS A 102 -1.12 -29.74 36.47
CA LYS A 102 -0.36 -29.64 37.75
C LYS A 102 -1.19 -29.11 38.94
N SER A 103 -2.52 -29.19 38.86
CA SER A 103 -3.44 -28.71 39.91
C SER A 103 -3.77 -29.74 41.00
N GLU A 104 -3.28 -30.99 40.93
CA GLU A 104 -3.59 -32.00 41.97
C GLU A 104 -2.49 -32.22 43.01
N VAL A 105 -1.29 -31.65 42.84
CA VAL A 105 -0.18 -31.85 43.81
C VAL A 105 -0.11 -30.73 44.88
N SER A 106 -0.80 -29.61 44.68
CA SER A 106 -0.80 -28.48 45.64
C SER A 106 -1.85 -28.61 46.76
N ASN A 107 -2.83 -29.51 46.63
CA ASN A 107 -3.89 -29.68 47.64
C ASN A 107 -3.60 -30.79 48.67
N SER A 108 -2.54 -31.57 48.47
CA SER A 108 -2.08 -32.61 49.41
C SER A 108 -1.06 -32.10 50.44
N LEU A 109 -0.41 -30.95 50.21
CA LEU A 109 0.58 -30.36 51.12
C LEU A 109 0.01 -29.34 52.13
N LYS A 110 -1.24 -28.89 51.96
CA LYS A 110 -1.94 -28.04 52.95
C LYS A 110 -2.77 -28.81 53.99
N LYS A 111 -2.83 -30.15 53.89
CA LYS A 111 -3.57 -31.02 54.82
C LYS A 111 -2.70 -31.65 55.91
N LEU A 112 -1.43 -31.26 56.02
CA LEU A 112 -0.46 -31.81 56.98
C LEU A 112 0.11 -30.76 57.96
N GLU A 113 -0.32 -29.49 57.91
CA GLU A 113 0.08 -28.44 58.87
C GLU A 113 -1.08 -27.96 59.76
N GLN A 114 -2.18 -28.71 59.83
CA GLN A 114 -3.36 -28.40 60.67
C GLN A 114 -3.70 -29.53 61.65
N SER A 115 -2.69 -30.23 62.19
CA SER A 115 -2.86 -31.15 63.32
C SER A 115 -2.13 -30.74 64.60
N ASP A 116 -1.44 -29.61 64.63
CA ASP A 116 -0.79 -29.11 65.86
C ASP A 116 -1.17 -27.65 66.09
N ARG A 117 -2.31 -27.45 66.78
CA ARG A 117 -2.60 -26.33 67.71
C ARG A 117 -4.10 -26.27 67.99
N ASP A 118 -4.57 -27.23 68.78
CA ASP A 118 -5.58 -26.93 69.80
C ASP A 118 -4.81 -26.66 71.10
N VAL A 119 -5.05 -25.51 71.73
CA VAL A 119 -5.06 -25.28 73.19
C VAL A 119 -5.34 -23.79 73.44
N ASN A 120 -6.46 -23.58 74.14
CA ASN A 120 -6.86 -22.45 75.00
C ASN A 120 -7.66 -21.26 74.45
N ASP A 121 -8.91 -21.27 74.93
CA ASP A 121 -9.60 -20.23 75.69
C ASP A 121 -10.48 -19.20 74.98
N GLU A 122 -11.77 -19.55 75.02
CA GLU A 122 -12.88 -18.76 75.56
C GLU A 122 -12.60 -17.27 75.89
N THR A 123 -13.38 -16.37 75.32
CA THR A 123 -14.49 -15.74 76.06
C THR A 123 -15.41 -14.91 75.16
N ASN A 124 -16.69 -15.05 75.44
CA ASN A 124 -17.84 -14.35 74.88
C ASN A 124 -17.79 -12.82 75.07
N PHE A 125 -18.38 -12.05 74.15
CA PHE A 125 -19.51 -11.16 74.49
C PHE A 125 -20.24 -10.64 73.23
N LYS A 126 -21.54 -10.95 73.13
CA LYS A 126 -22.52 -10.28 72.26
C LYS A 126 -22.99 -8.98 72.94
N LYS A 127 -23.15 -7.89 72.19
CA LYS A 127 -24.38 -7.07 72.24
C LYS A 127 -24.46 -6.04 71.11
N SER A 128 -25.70 -5.68 70.85
CA SER A 128 -26.30 -5.14 69.64
C SER A 128 -26.70 -3.66 69.76
N LYS A 129 -27.09 -3.10 68.60
CA LYS A 129 -28.18 -2.12 68.34
C LYS A 129 -27.88 -0.61 68.32
N ALA A 130 -28.14 -0.07 67.12
CA ALA A 130 -29.18 0.92 66.77
C ALA A 130 -28.98 2.43 67.05
N ASP A 131 -29.07 3.16 65.92
CA ASP A 131 -29.93 4.32 65.62
C ASP A 131 -29.71 5.72 66.22
N ASN A 132 -29.61 6.65 65.25
CA ASN A 132 -30.33 7.92 65.11
C ASN A 132 -29.90 9.21 65.85
N SER A 133 -29.50 10.17 65.00
CA SER A 133 -30.17 11.46 64.74
C SER A 133 -29.58 12.78 65.28
N LYS A 134 -29.43 13.71 64.31
CA LYS A 134 -29.76 15.16 64.28
C LYS A 134 -29.08 16.16 65.25
N SER A 135 -28.47 17.20 64.67
CA SER A 135 -28.95 18.61 64.64
C SER A 135 -27.81 19.53 64.12
N ASN A 136 -28.01 20.25 63.01
CA ASN A 136 -28.40 21.66 62.86
C ASN A 136 -27.43 22.70 63.47
N SER A 137 -26.83 23.55 62.61
CA SER A 137 -27.00 25.01 62.68
C SER A 137 -26.48 25.71 61.42
N ASP A 138 -27.44 26.25 60.67
CA ASP A 138 -27.49 27.46 59.84
C ASP A 138 -26.29 28.43 59.82
N ASN A 139 -25.97 28.93 58.61
CA ASN A 139 -26.08 30.36 58.34
C ASN A 139 -26.19 30.64 56.83
N GLU A 140 -27.27 31.34 56.50
CA GLU A 140 -27.62 31.89 55.18
C GLU A 140 -26.73 33.09 54.81
N LEU A 141 -26.50 33.27 53.51
CA LEU A 141 -26.76 34.55 52.85
C LEU A 141 -26.94 34.34 51.33
N ASN A 142 -28.16 34.63 50.90
CA ASN A 142 -28.64 34.67 49.53
C ASN A 142 -28.03 35.82 48.72
N LEU A 143 -27.83 35.59 47.42
CA LEU A 143 -28.29 36.52 46.38
C LEU A 143 -28.53 35.78 45.05
N GLU A 144 -29.84 35.59 44.80
CA GLU A 144 -30.60 35.52 43.55
C GLU A 144 -29.82 35.62 42.20
N SER A 145 -29.87 34.59 41.35
CA SER A 145 -30.90 34.25 40.33
C SER A 145 -30.71 35.07 39.03
N THR A 146 -30.58 34.48 37.83
CA THR A 146 -31.62 33.70 37.15
C THR A 146 -31.09 33.06 35.84
N ASN A 147 -31.35 31.75 35.69
CA ASN A 147 -31.78 30.94 34.51
C ASN A 147 -31.20 31.15 33.09
N GLN A 148 -31.05 30.16 32.21
CA GLN A 148 -31.21 28.69 32.19
C GLN A 148 -30.77 28.21 30.78
N GLN A 149 -30.47 26.91 30.67
CA GLN A 149 -30.43 26.05 29.46
C GLN A 149 -29.20 26.18 28.54
N ILE A 150 -28.44 25.13 28.18
CA ILE A 150 -28.68 23.66 28.12
C ILE A 150 -27.35 22.89 28.32
N GLU A 151 -27.41 21.85 29.15
CA GLU A 151 -26.45 20.75 29.27
C GLU A 151 -26.54 19.82 28.05
N GLN A 152 -25.40 19.41 27.48
CA GLN A 152 -25.12 18.07 26.91
C GLN A 152 -23.83 18.12 26.09
N THR A 153 -22.67 17.96 26.74
CA THR A 153 -21.45 17.39 26.15
C THR A 153 -20.37 17.41 27.23
N ASP A 154 -20.20 16.31 27.97
CA ASP A 154 -18.90 15.98 28.60
C ASP A 154 -18.77 14.52 29.07
N GLU A 155 -19.74 13.65 28.78
CA GLU A 155 -19.71 12.25 29.24
C GLU A 155 -19.06 11.25 28.25
N VAL A 156 -18.27 11.70 27.27
CA VAL A 156 -17.64 10.81 26.26
C VAL A 156 -16.10 10.81 26.34
N ALA A 157 -15.49 11.61 27.21
CA ALA A 157 -14.03 11.73 27.29
C ALA A 157 -13.35 10.86 28.36
N THR A 158 -14.09 10.28 29.31
CA THR A 158 -13.54 9.55 30.46
C THR A 158 -13.39 8.04 30.25
N ASP A 159 -14.11 7.42 29.32
CA ASP A 159 -14.04 5.96 29.11
C ASP A 159 -12.92 5.48 28.18
N LYS A 160 -12.26 6.37 27.44
CA LYS A 160 -11.13 5.99 26.56
C LYS A 160 -9.77 5.92 27.26
N LYS A 161 -9.65 6.36 28.53
CA LYS A 161 -8.40 6.29 29.30
C LYS A 161 -8.24 5.00 30.10
N ASN A 162 -9.32 4.27 30.41
CA ASN A 162 -9.27 3.15 31.35
C ASN A 162 -9.09 1.76 30.69
N THR A 163 -9.21 1.63 29.38
CA THR A 163 -9.05 0.34 28.69
C THR A 163 -7.65 0.09 28.11
N LYS A 164 -6.78 1.11 28.04
CA LYS A 164 -5.39 0.97 27.57
C LYS A 164 -4.38 0.54 28.66
N SER A 165 -4.76 0.60 29.94
CA SER A 165 -3.87 0.30 31.06
C SER A 165 -3.89 -1.17 31.52
N SER A 166 -4.97 -1.91 31.24
CA SER A 166 -5.14 -3.28 31.75
C SER A 166 -4.25 -4.33 31.06
N PHE A 167 -3.88 -4.11 29.79
CA PHE A 167 -3.09 -5.07 29.02
C PHE A 167 -1.57 -4.97 29.24
N LEU A 168 -1.07 -3.79 29.66
CA LEU A 168 0.34 -3.60 30.03
C LEU A 168 0.63 -3.99 31.49
N GLN A 169 -0.41 -4.09 32.32
CA GLN A 169 -0.23 -4.57 33.69
C GLN A 169 0.10 -6.06 33.72
N SER A 170 -0.56 -6.93 32.97
CA SER A 170 -0.41 -8.40 33.14
C SER A 170 0.93 -8.99 32.70
N GLY A 171 1.65 -8.39 31.73
CA GLY A 171 2.96 -8.88 31.26
C GLY A 171 4.17 -8.28 32.00
N THR A 172 3.96 -7.23 32.79
CA THR A 172 5.01 -6.45 33.47
C THR A 172 4.64 -6.15 34.92
N ILE A 173 3.88 -7.02 35.60
CA ILE A 173 3.95 -7.09 37.06
C ILE A 173 5.27 -7.77 37.43
N ILE A 174 6.39 -7.13 37.13
CA ILE A 174 7.55 -7.25 38.01
C ILE A 174 7.04 -6.59 39.28
N ASN A 175 6.56 -7.40 40.23
CA ASN A 175 6.01 -6.96 41.52
C ASN A 175 6.76 -5.70 42.01
N GLU A 176 6.18 -4.51 41.82
CA GLU A 176 6.78 -3.26 42.30
C GLU A 176 7.03 -3.32 43.82
N ASN A 177 6.29 -4.20 44.49
CA ASN A 177 6.39 -4.46 45.92
C ASN A 177 7.60 -5.35 46.32
N GLN A 178 8.27 -6.03 45.38
CA GLN A 178 9.44 -6.89 45.74
C GLN A 178 10.75 -6.12 45.91
N TYR A 179 10.84 -4.88 45.42
CA TYR A 179 12.08 -4.11 45.44
C TYR A 179 11.99 -2.76 46.16
N LYS A 180 10.83 -2.41 46.74
CA LYS A 180 10.75 -1.24 47.60
C LYS A 180 11.55 -1.53 48.88
N VAL A 181 12.64 -0.77 49.06
CA VAL A 181 13.39 -0.78 50.30
C VAL A 181 12.53 -0.11 51.37
N ASP A 182 11.87 -0.94 52.16
CA ASP A 182 10.95 -0.48 53.19
C ASP A 182 11.75 0.20 54.33
N GLU A 183 11.44 1.48 54.54
CA GLU A 183 11.94 2.27 55.67
C GLU A 183 11.75 1.56 57.00
N ILE A 184 10.57 0.99 57.15
CA ILE A 184 10.07 0.42 58.38
C ILE A 184 10.91 -0.81 58.69
N ASN A 185 11.08 -1.70 57.72
CA ASN A 185 11.90 -2.91 57.87
C ASN A 185 13.38 -2.59 58.17
N MET A 186 13.98 -1.55 57.57
CA MET A 186 15.36 -1.16 57.89
C MET A 186 15.50 -0.53 59.28
N LYS A 187 14.56 0.32 59.68
CA LYS A 187 14.57 0.95 61.01
C LYS A 187 14.26 -0.03 62.13
N GLU A 188 13.38 -0.99 61.87
CA GLU A 188 13.05 -2.09 62.77
C GLU A 188 14.20 -3.07 62.89
N ALA A 189 14.82 -3.49 61.78
CA ALA A 189 15.99 -4.38 61.81
C ALA A 189 17.20 -3.79 62.53
N LEU A 190 17.33 -2.46 62.54
CA LEU A 190 18.38 -1.74 63.26
C LEU A 190 17.94 -1.22 64.63
N GLU A 191 16.71 -1.54 65.06
CA GLU A 191 16.10 -1.14 66.34
C GLU A 191 16.21 0.37 66.65
N ILE A 192 16.33 1.22 65.63
CA ILE A 192 16.63 2.66 65.78
C ILE A 192 15.54 3.36 66.59
N SER A 193 14.28 2.96 66.40
CA SER A 193 13.14 3.51 67.13
C SER A 193 13.14 3.14 68.61
N ILE A 194 13.70 1.97 68.96
CA ILE A 194 13.83 1.48 70.34
C ILE A 194 15.02 2.21 70.99
N ALA A 195 16.17 2.26 70.33
CA ALA A 195 17.36 2.95 70.81
C ALA A 195 17.12 4.45 71.05
N LYS A 196 16.45 5.16 70.11
CA LYS A 196 16.06 6.58 70.31
C LYS A 196 15.16 6.76 71.53
N ARG A 197 14.18 5.87 71.75
CA ARG A 197 13.27 5.94 72.90
C ARG A 197 14.02 5.71 74.21
N PHE A 198 14.89 4.71 74.27
CA PHE A 198 15.70 4.39 75.43
C PHE A 198 16.62 5.55 75.82
N ILE A 199 17.36 6.11 74.85
CA ILE A 199 18.29 7.21 75.10
C ILE A 199 17.56 8.49 75.52
N LYS A 200 16.41 8.80 74.91
CA LYS A 200 15.57 9.93 75.35
C LYS A 200 15.03 9.75 76.77
N ALA A 201 14.72 8.51 77.18
CA ALA A 201 14.32 8.23 78.55
C ALA A 201 15.48 8.47 79.54
N GLN A 202 16.70 8.04 79.19
CA GLN A 202 17.90 8.31 79.98
C GLN A 202 18.18 9.82 80.12
N ILE A 203 18.03 10.61 79.06
CA ILE A 203 18.21 12.07 79.11
C ILE A 203 17.16 12.75 80.01
N LYS A 204 15.93 12.22 80.05
CA LYS A 204 14.82 12.79 80.84
C LYS A 204 14.85 12.42 82.32
N ASP A 205 15.60 11.40 82.71
CA ASP A 205 15.72 11.00 84.11
C ASP A 205 16.48 12.06 84.92
N LYS A 206 15.77 12.70 85.85
CA LYS A 206 16.32 13.79 86.68
C LYS A 206 17.41 13.34 87.65
N ASN A 207 17.54 12.04 87.88
CA ASN A 207 18.56 11.47 88.78
C ASN A 207 19.88 11.18 88.06
N ASN A 208 19.96 11.34 86.73
CA ASN A 208 21.19 11.10 85.99
C ASN A 208 22.21 12.24 86.17
N SER A 209 23.48 11.87 86.32
CA SER A 209 24.57 12.85 86.38
C SER A 209 24.68 13.61 85.06
N THR A 210 25.17 14.85 85.12
CA THR A 210 25.39 15.71 83.94
C THR A 210 26.28 15.03 82.89
N GLU A 211 27.26 14.23 83.34
CA GLU A 211 28.14 13.44 82.46
C GLU A 211 27.37 12.34 81.71
N ASN A 212 26.46 11.63 82.38
CA ASN A 212 25.63 10.61 81.74
C ASN A 212 24.65 11.21 80.73
N ILE A 213 24.10 12.39 81.03
CA ILE A 213 23.26 13.14 80.08
C ILE A 213 24.06 13.53 78.84
N ALA A 214 25.30 14.01 79.00
CA ALA A 214 26.17 14.36 77.87
C ALA A 214 26.51 13.14 76.98
N LYS A 215 26.82 11.98 77.60
CA LYS A 215 27.04 10.71 76.87
C LYS A 215 25.78 10.26 76.13
N ALA A 216 24.61 10.35 76.77
CA ALA A 216 23.34 10.01 76.15
C ALA A 216 22.97 10.96 74.99
N GLN A 217 23.28 12.25 75.11
CA GLN A 217 23.09 13.22 74.03
C GLN A 217 23.96 12.89 72.82
N LYS A 218 25.24 12.55 73.03
CA LYS A 218 26.13 12.11 71.95
C LYS A 218 25.60 10.85 71.26
N ALA A 219 25.13 9.87 72.04
CA ALA A 219 24.51 8.66 71.48
C ALA A 219 23.23 8.96 70.68
N LEU A 220 22.44 9.95 71.11
CA LEU A 220 21.26 10.39 70.36
C LEU A 220 21.65 11.03 69.03
N ASP A 221 22.70 11.84 69.01
CA ASP A 221 23.23 12.48 67.81
C ASP A 221 23.76 11.45 66.81
N ASP A 222 24.49 10.43 67.28
CA ASP A 222 24.97 9.31 66.46
C ASP A 222 23.79 8.53 65.82
N ILE A 223 22.73 8.27 66.58
CA ILE A 223 21.55 7.58 66.06
C ILE A 223 20.75 8.48 65.10
N ASN A 224 20.70 9.79 65.33
CA ASN A 224 20.10 10.73 64.39
C ASN A 224 20.90 10.76 63.07
N TRP A 225 22.23 10.70 63.14
CA TRP A 225 23.09 10.60 61.98
C TRP A 225 22.85 9.30 61.19
N GLN A 226 22.74 8.15 61.89
CA GLN A 226 22.40 6.87 61.26
C GLN A 226 21.02 6.90 60.58
N ASP A 227 20.01 7.49 61.22
CA ASP A 227 18.67 7.67 60.63
C ASP A 227 18.72 8.53 59.36
N SER A 228 19.48 9.62 59.36
CA SER A 228 19.73 10.45 58.17
C SER A 228 20.44 9.68 57.06
N LEU A 229 21.45 8.87 57.39
CA LEU A 229 22.17 8.03 56.42
C LEU A 229 21.24 7.01 55.77
N ILE A 230 20.36 6.36 56.55
CA ILE A 230 19.38 5.39 56.04
C ILE A 230 18.38 6.07 55.10
N ARG A 231 17.88 7.26 55.45
CA ARG A 231 16.99 8.03 54.56
C ARG A 231 17.70 8.39 53.25
N TYR A 232 18.93 8.88 53.33
CA TYR A 232 19.73 9.21 52.15
C TYR A 232 19.96 7.99 51.25
N LEU A 233 20.32 6.84 51.82
CA LEU A 233 20.51 5.60 51.07
C LEU A 233 19.21 5.15 50.41
N ARG A 234 18.06 5.24 51.10
CA ARG A 234 16.76 4.91 50.52
C ARG A 234 16.42 5.82 49.36
N ASP A 235 16.56 7.13 49.53
CA ASP A 235 16.26 8.09 48.46
C ASP A 235 17.13 7.84 47.23
N ASN A 236 18.41 7.52 47.43
CA ASN A 236 19.31 7.16 46.34
C ASN A 236 18.89 5.83 45.67
N MET A 237 18.51 4.81 46.44
CA MET A 237 18.00 3.53 45.90
C MET A 237 16.69 3.72 45.14
N ASN A 238 15.75 4.50 45.66
CA ASN A 238 14.49 4.82 45.01
C ASN A 238 14.71 5.57 43.69
N LYS A 239 15.63 6.55 43.66
CA LYS A 239 16.02 7.23 42.41
C LYS A 239 16.61 6.26 41.38
N LYS A 240 17.48 5.34 41.82
CA LYS A 240 18.04 4.29 40.93
C LYS A 240 16.97 3.32 40.40
N ILE A 241 16.01 2.93 41.24
CA ILE A 241 14.88 2.08 40.83
C ILE A 241 13.99 2.82 39.82
N ALA A 242 13.66 4.08 40.07
CA ALA A 242 12.88 4.90 39.16
C ALA A 242 13.57 5.04 37.79
N PHE A 243 14.86 5.38 37.78
CA PHE A 243 15.66 5.46 36.55
C PHE A 243 15.72 4.11 35.80
N ARG A 244 15.92 3.00 36.52
CA ARG A 244 15.88 1.65 35.91
C ARG A 244 14.52 1.36 35.27
N ASN A 245 13.43 1.68 35.95
CA ASN A 245 12.08 1.45 35.44
C ASN A 245 11.79 2.33 34.21
N GLU A 246 12.26 3.58 34.20
CA GLU A 246 12.19 4.46 33.03
C GLU A 246 12.97 3.88 31.83
N MET A 247 14.19 3.37 32.05
CA MET A 247 14.94 2.67 31.01
C MET A 247 14.24 1.40 30.52
N ILE A 248 13.66 0.59 31.42
CA ILE A 248 12.91 -0.61 31.03
C ILE A 248 11.67 -0.22 30.20
N TYR A 249 10.96 0.84 30.58
CA TYR A 249 9.84 1.36 29.81
C TYR A 249 10.27 1.84 28.42
N ASP A 250 11.32 2.66 28.34
CA ASP A 250 11.88 3.14 27.07
C ASP A 250 12.36 1.98 26.19
N LEU A 251 13.13 1.04 26.76
CA LEU A 251 13.60 -0.16 26.07
C LEU A 251 12.44 -1.07 25.65
N SER A 252 11.45 -1.34 26.49
CA SER A 252 10.29 -2.17 26.13
C SER A 252 9.42 -1.51 25.06
N SER A 253 9.32 -0.17 25.06
CA SER A 253 8.62 0.57 24.00
C SER A 253 9.36 0.51 22.66
N LYS A 254 10.69 0.39 22.70
CA LYS A 254 11.57 0.18 21.54
C LYS A 254 11.68 -1.29 21.12
N ILE A 255 11.57 -2.23 22.07
CA ILE A 255 11.62 -3.71 21.93
C ILE A 255 10.24 -4.31 21.64
N GLN A 256 9.15 -3.54 21.70
CA GLN A 256 8.00 -3.78 20.81
C GLN A 256 8.45 -3.53 19.37
N GLU A 257 9.40 -4.35 18.92
CA GLU A 257 9.84 -4.54 17.56
C GLU A 257 8.58 -4.92 16.78
N ALA A 258 7.85 -3.90 16.33
CA ALA A 258 7.53 -3.73 14.94
C ALA A 258 7.68 -5.04 14.16
N ALA A 259 6.66 -5.90 14.23
CA ALA A 259 6.70 -7.14 13.49
C ALA A 259 6.90 -6.79 12.02
N THR A 260 7.92 -7.38 11.39
CA THR A 260 8.10 -7.27 9.94
C THR A 260 7.41 -8.47 9.32
N TYR A 261 6.33 -8.22 8.59
CA TYR A 261 5.62 -9.26 7.88
C TYR A 261 6.09 -9.33 6.43
N SER A 262 6.46 -10.51 5.95
CA SER A 262 6.86 -10.72 4.55
C SER A 262 5.75 -11.46 3.81
N LEU A 263 5.24 -10.88 2.73
CA LEU A 263 4.33 -11.56 1.82
C LEU A 263 5.07 -12.65 1.02
N PRO A 264 4.34 -13.66 0.50
CA PRO A 264 4.91 -14.60 -0.45
C PRO A 264 5.54 -13.85 -1.64
N ILE A 265 6.68 -14.35 -2.09
CA ILE A 265 7.35 -13.78 -3.27
C ILE A 265 6.50 -14.13 -4.49
N VAL A 266 6.12 -13.12 -5.27
CA VAL A 266 5.33 -13.30 -6.49
C VAL A 266 6.11 -12.88 -7.71
N GLN A 267 5.90 -13.56 -8.82
CA GLN A 267 6.48 -13.17 -10.10
C GLN A 267 5.55 -12.20 -10.82
N ILE A 268 6.08 -11.08 -11.31
CA ILE A 268 5.32 -10.11 -12.08
C ILE A 268 5.00 -10.66 -13.47
N GLU A 269 3.70 -10.80 -13.73
CA GLU A 269 3.16 -11.28 -15.00
C GLU A 269 3.15 -10.22 -16.10
N ASN A 270 2.84 -10.63 -17.34
CA ASN A 270 2.90 -9.77 -18.53
C ASN A 270 1.68 -8.82 -18.66
N TYR A 271 1.32 -8.14 -17.59
CA TYR A 271 0.22 -7.16 -17.50
C TYR A 271 0.75 -5.73 -17.60
N ASP A 272 -0.13 -4.75 -17.81
CA ASP A 272 0.28 -3.34 -17.87
C ASP A 272 0.51 -2.78 -16.46
N PHE A 273 -0.33 -3.21 -15.52
CA PHE A 273 -0.26 -2.81 -14.12
C PHE A 273 -0.35 -4.02 -13.21
N THR A 274 0.26 -3.86 -12.04
CA THR A 274 0.14 -4.80 -10.92
C THR A 274 -0.19 -3.97 -9.69
N GLU A 275 -1.30 -4.26 -9.02
CA GLU A 275 -1.67 -3.65 -7.75
C GLU A 275 -1.60 -4.70 -6.64
N PHE A 276 -0.78 -4.44 -5.63
CA PHE A 276 -0.83 -5.21 -4.40
C PHE A 276 -1.76 -4.51 -3.43
N GLN A 277 -2.75 -5.23 -2.93
CA GLN A 277 -3.66 -4.77 -1.90
C GLN A 277 -3.40 -5.55 -0.62
N ILE A 278 -3.09 -4.85 0.46
CA ILE A 278 -2.86 -5.44 1.77
C ILE A 278 -3.97 -4.92 2.68
N ASN A 279 -4.81 -5.81 3.19
CA ASN A 279 -5.83 -5.46 4.16
C ASN A 279 -5.32 -5.82 5.56
N VAL A 280 -5.23 -4.81 6.41
CA VAL A 280 -4.74 -4.92 7.78
C VAL A 280 -5.91 -4.68 8.74
N THR A 281 -6.26 -5.69 9.54
CA THR A 281 -7.31 -5.58 10.55
C THR A 281 -6.67 -5.58 11.94
N ASP A 282 -6.67 -4.44 12.63
CA ASP A 282 -6.23 -4.35 14.02
C ASP A 282 -7.36 -4.77 14.96
N THR A 283 -7.22 -5.98 15.52
CA THR A 283 -8.20 -6.57 16.44
C THR A 283 -8.48 -5.73 17.69
N THR A 284 -7.64 -4.74 18.01
CA THR A 284 -7.77 -3.91 19.22
C THR A 284 -8.50 -2.58 19.02
N LYS A 285 -8.60 -2.07 17.77
CA LYS A 285 -9.04 -0.68 17.52
C LYS A 285 -10.20 -0.53 16.55
N SER A 286 -10.38 -1.46 15.61
CA SER A 286 -11.43 -1.32 14.60
C SER A 286 -11.80 -2.65 13.95
N ALA A 287 -13.09 -2.85 13.67
CA ALA A 287 -13.56 -3.97 12.86
C ALA A 287 -13.31 -3.76 11.34
N THR A 288 -13.07 -2.52 10.89
CA THR A 288 -12.89 -2.22 9.46
C THR A 288 -11.43 -2.39 9.06
N PRO A 289 -11.10 -3.23 8.06
CA PRO A 289 -9.73 -3.40 7.57
C PRO A 289 -9.20 -2.09 6.96
N GLU A 290 -7.98 -1.72 7.32
CA GLU A 290 -7.22 -0.70 6.60
C GLU A 290 -6.69 -1.30 5.30
N VAL A 291 -6.97 -0.64 4.17
CA VAL A 291 -6.58 -1.12 2.84
C VAL A 291 -5.39 -0.32 2.33
N ILE A 292 -4.25 -0.99 2.19
CA ILE A 292 -3.03 -0.42 1.62
C ILE A 292 -2.93 -0.88 0.17
N LYS A 293 -2.89 0.07 -0.77
CA LYS A 293 -2.77 -0.20 -2.22
C LYS A 293 -1.42 0.23 -2.75
N LEU A 294 -0.74 -0.68 -3.44
CA LEU A 294 0.58 -0.47 -4.00
C LEU A 294 0.52 -0.73 -5.51
N PRO A 295 0.25 0.31 -6.32
CA PRO A 295 0.17 0.19 -7.77
C PRO A 295 1.57 0.26 -8.40
N PHE A 296 1.86 -0.66 -9.31
CA PHE A 296 3.11 -0.75 -10.05
C PHE A 296 2.84 -0.74 -11.55
N ARG A 297 3.68 0.00 -12.29
CA ARG A 297 3.68 -0.03 -13.76
C ARG A 297 4.67 -1.06 -14.25
N ASN A 298 4.20 -1.99 -15.06
CA ASN A 298 5.08 -3.02 -15.59
C ASN A 298 5.81 -2.49 -16.83
N LYS A 299 7.13 -2.57 -16.82
CA LYS A 299 8.03 -2.29 -17.94
C LYS A 299 8.53 -3.60 -18.53
N LYS A 300 9.02 -3.52 -19.77
CA LYS A 300 9.42 -4.67 -20.59
C LYS A 300 8.23 -5.60 -20.87
N GLY A 301 8.51 -6.70 -21.56
CA GLY A 301 7.49 -7.60 -22.07
C GLY A 301 6.94 -7.12 -23.41
N PHE A 302 6.70 -8.08 -24.30
CA PHE A 302 6.09 -7.84 -25.59
C PHE A 302 4.58 -7.71 -25.42
N LYS A 303 3.98 -6.74 -26.11
CA LYS A 303 2.54 -6.53 -26.16
C LYS A 303 2.06 -6.37 -27.59
N LEU A 304 0.87 -6.93 -27.83
CA LEU A 304 0.09 -6.75 -29.06
C LEU A 304 -1.24 -6.08 -28.71
N ASP A 305 -1.47 -4.90 -29.27
CA ASP A 305 -2.66 -4.09 -29.04
C ASP A 305 -3.44 -3.87 -30.34
N PHE A 306 -4.76 -3.74 -30.24
CA PHE A 306 -5.62 -3.45 -31.39
C PHE A 306 -6.33 -2.12 -31.21
N SER A 307 -6.54 -1.39 -32.31
CA SER A 307 -7.24 -0.11 -32.30
C SER A 307 -8.09 0.06 -33.56
N THR A 308 -9.06 0.95 -33.48
CA THR A 308 -9.86 1.37 -34.63
C THR A 308 -9.87 2.89 -34.72
N GLY A 309 -9.96 3.43 -35.94
CA GLY A 309 -9.86 4.88 -36.13
C GLY A 309 -10.03 5.34 -37.56
N LEU A 310 -9.65 6.59 -37.80
CA LEU A 310 -9.64 7.20 -39.13
C LEU A 310 -8.23 7.24 -39.68
N ALA A 311 -8.09 7.00 -40.97
CA ALA A 311 -6.84 7.19 -41.70
C ALA A 311 -7.06 8.04 -42.93
N ILE A 312 -6.11 8.93 -43.18
CA ILE A 312 -5.97 9.73 -44.39
C ILE A 312 -4.78 9.16 -45.15
N SER A 313 -4.93 9.00 -46.46
CA SER A 313 -3.91 8.38 -47.29
C SER A 313 -3.80 9.05 -48.64
N GLY A 314 -2.63 8.96 -49.26
CA GLY A 314 -2.42 9.39 -50.65
C GLY A 314 -2.84 8.34 -51.68
N LEU A 315 -3.67 7.36 -51.29
CA LEU A 315 -4.14 6.27 -52.15
C LEU A 315 -5.56 6.56 -52.69
N GLY A 316 -5.76 7.76 -53.23
CA GLY A 316 -6.98 8.15 -53.93
C GLY A 316 -7.04 7.63 -55.37
N ASN A 317 -8.26 7.39 -55.86
CA ASN A 317 -8.50 7.18 -57.28
C ASN A 317 -8.42 8.54 -57.99
N LYS A 318 -7.75 8.57 -59.14
CA LYS A 318 -7.79 9.75 -59.99
C LYS A 318 -9.14 9.78 -60.70
N SER A 319 -9.85 10.90 -60.56
CA SER A 319 -11.05 11.16 -61.37
C SER A 319 -10.62 11.72 -62.72
N TYR A 320 -11.30 11.23 -63.75
CA TYR A 320 -11.07 11.66 -65.12
C TYR A 320 -12.41 11.99 -65.75
N SER A 321 -12.44 13.05 -66.53
CA SER A 321 -13.58 13.44 -67.35
C SER A 321 -13.18 13.45 -68.83
N ILE A 322 -14.11 13.08 -69.70
CA ILE A 322 -13.97 13.28 -71.14
C ILE A 322 -14.58 14.64 -71.45
N VAL A 323 -13.78 15.52 -72.04
CA VAL A 323 -14.22 16.85 -72.46
C VAL A 323 -14.01 17.01 -73.96
N GLU A 324 -14.79 17.91 -74.58
CA GLU A 324 -14.58 18.29 -75.97
C GLU A 324 -13.23 19.03 -76.12
N SER A 325 -12.49 18.73 -77.20
CA SER A 325 -11.27 19.44 -77.54
C SER A 325 -11.57 20.74 -78.28
N GLU A 326 -10.63 21.69 -78.28
CA GLU A 326 -10.70 22.88 -79.14
C GLU A 326 -10.70 22.51 -80.64
N ARG A 327 -10.20 21.32 -80.97
CA ARG A 327 -10.21 20.79 -82.34
C ARG A 327 -11.50 20.01 -82.60
N SER A 328 -12.32 20.50 -83.53
CA SER A 328 -13.55 19.83 -83.95
C SER A 328 -13.30 18.37 -84.35
N GLY A 329 -14.12 17.45 -83.81
CA GLY A 329 -14.00 16.01 -84.01
C GLY A 329 -13.08 15.27 -83.04
N PHE A 330 -12.51 15.96 -82.05
CA PHE A 330 -11.63 15.37 -81.03
C PHE A 330 -12.16 15.59 -79.61
N VAL A 331 -11.84 14.64 -78.74
CA VAL A 331 -12.09 14.71 -77.30
C VAL A 331 -10.76 14.61 -76.54
N GLN A 332 -10.74 15.10 -75.31
CA GLN A 332 -9.61 14.97 -74.40
C GLN A 332 -10.04 14.33 -73.09
N ILE A 333 -9.16 13.52 -72.50
CA ILE A 333 -9.32 13.06 -71.13
C ILE A 333 -8.59 14.06 -70.23
N LYS A 334 -9.31 14.70 -69.31
CA LYS A 334 -8.73 15.59 -68.29
C LYS A 334 -8.75 14.89 -66.94
N GLU A 335 -7.67 15.02 -66.17
CA GLU A 335 -7.66 14.69 -64.74
C GLU A 335 -8.45 15.81 -64.04
N ASP A 336 -9.47 15.47 -63.27
CA ASP A 336 -10.24 16.49 -62.55
C ASP A 336 -9.30 17.08 -61.48
N ASP A 337 -8.85 18.33 -61.70
CA ASP A 337 -7.68 18.92 -61.06
C ASP A 337 -7.96 19.44 -59.64
N GLU A 338 -8.35 18.51 -58.76
CA GLU A 338 -8.40 18.78 -57.34
C GLU A 338 -7.10 18.29 -56.72
N ARG A 339 -6.31 19.20 -56.16
CA ARG A 339 -5.10 18.89 -55.38
C ARG A 339 -5.38 17.87 -54.24
N PHE A 340 -6.67 17.72 -53.89
CA PHE A 340 -7.18 16.80 -52.89
C PHE A 340 -7.78 15.50 -53.46
N SER A 341 -7.90 15.33 -54.78
CA SER A 341 -8.42 14.10 -55.43
C SER A 341 -7.63 12.84 -55.07
N ARG A 342 -6.34 13.00 -54.76
CA ARG A 342 -5.45 11.90 -54.36
C ARG A 342 -5.53 11.58 -52.87
N LEU A 343 -6.20 12.43 -52.09
CA LEU A 343 -6.38 12.25 -50.66
C LEU A 343 -7.63 11.41 -50.42
N SER A 344 -7.43 10.21 -49.88
CA SER A 344 -8.53 9.33 -49.46
C SER A 344 -8.66 9.35 -47.95
N MET A 345 -9.89 9.27 -47.44
CA MET A 345 -10.18 9.01 -46.03
C MET A 345 -10.78 7.61 -45.86
N GLY A 346 -10.42 6.90 -44.78
CA GLY A 346 -10.90 5.56 -44.50
C GLY A 346 -11.00 5.23 -43.02
N ILE A 347 -11.80 4.22 -42.70
CA ILE A 347 -11.88 3.63 -41.35
C ILE A 347 -10.83 2.52 -41.27
N SER A 348 -10.03 2.50 -40.21
CA SER A 348 -8.92 1.57 -40.03
C SER A 348 -9.10 0.66 -38.83
N LEU A 349 -8.66 -0.59 -38.98
CA LEU A 349 -8.44 -1.57 -37.92
C LEU A 349 -6.94 -1.87 -37.88
N LEU A 350 -6.27 -1.50 -36.79
CA LEU A 350 -4.81 -1.51 -36.66
C LEU A 350 -4.37 -2.43 -35.51
N ALA A 351 -3.28 -3.16 -35.72
CA ALA A 351 -2.57 -3.93 -34.71
C ALA A 351 -1.20 -3.30 -34.44
N HIS A 352 -0.83 -3.17 -33.17
CA HIS A 352 0.34 -2.46 -32.68
C HIS A 352 1.21 -3.40 -31.85
N ALA A 353 2.43 -3.68 -32.31
CA ALA A 353 3.39 -4.53 -31.63
C ALA A 353 4.51 -3.68 -31.02
N TYR A 354 4.73 -3.80 -29.71
CA TYR A 354 5.74 -3.01 -28.98
C TYR A 354 6.22 -3.69 -27.70
N PHE A 355 7.30 -3.14 -27.14
CA PHE A 355 7.79 -3.48 -25.81
C PHE A 355 7.41 -2.36 -24.84
N ARG A 356 6.91 -2.70 -23.66
CA ARG A 356 6.50 -1.69 -22.66
C ARG A 356 7.70 -0.93 -22.11
N ASN A 357 7.58 0.37 -21.96
CA ASN A 357 8.61 1.22 -21.36
C ASN A 357 8.16 1.88 -20.03
N ALA A 358 6.96 1.55 -19.52
CA ALA A 358 6.30 2.20 -18.36
C ALA A 358 6.19 3.74 -18.44
N SER A 359 6.33 4.30 -19.64
CA SER A 359 6.12 5.71 -19.92
C SER A 359 4.70 5.95 -20.43
N PHE A 360 4.25 7.20 -20.33
CA PHE A 360 3.00 7.69 -20.95
C PHE A 360 3.02 7.57 -22.47
N VAL A 361 4.21 7.54 -23.09
CA VAL A 361 4.39 7.43 -24.54
C VAL A 361 5.11 6.14 -24.89
N ASN A 362 4.47 5.29 -25.70
CA ASN A 362 5.08 4.09 -26.26
C ASN A 362 5.21 4.20 -27.78
N THR A 363 6.26 3.60 -28.34
CA THR A 363 6.47 3.49 -29.79
C THR A 363 6.19 2.06 -30.23
N SER A 364 5.45 1.87 -31.33
CA SER A 364 5.18 0.54 -31.88
C SER A 364 5.44 0.45 -33.37
N ILE A 365 5.56 -0.78 -33.85
CA ILE A 365 5.32 -1.12 -35.25
C ILE A 365 3.82 -1.40 -35.38
N THR A 366 3.23 -0.97 -36.50
CA THR A 366 1.78 -1.05 -36.74
C THR A 366 1.51 -1.72 -38.08
N SER A 367 0.53 -2.62 -38.11
CA SER A 367 -0.01 -3.20 -39.34
C SER A 367 -1.53 -3.30 -39.26
N GLY A 368 -2.24 -3.21 -40.38
CA GLY A 368 -3.69 -3.31 -40.32
C GLY A 368 -4.38 -3.21 -41.66
N LEU A 369 -5.68 -2.97 -41.60
CA LEU A 369 -6.56 -2.80 -42.75
C LEU A 369 -7.28 -1.47 -42.66
N THR A 370 -7.48 -0.82 -43.81
CA THR A 370 -8.25 0.42 -43.94
C THR A 370 -9.29 0.24 -45.04
N VAL A 371 -10.54 0.59 -44.77
CA VAL A 371 -11.61 0.68 -45.76
C VAL A 371 -11.80 2.14 -46.13
N ASN A 372 -11.54 2.50 -47.39
CA ASN A 372 -11.75 3.85 -47.90
C ASN A 372 -13.25 4.14 -47.98
N ILE A 373 -13.68 5.29 -47.44
CA ILE A 373 -15.09 5.66 -47.34
C ILE A 373 -15.68 5.99 -48.72
N SER A 374 -14.88 6.58 -49.61
CA SER A 374 -15.34 7.06 -50.92
C SER A 374 -15.57 5.93 -51.94
N ASN A 375 -14.70 4.91 -51.94
CA ASN A 375 -14.74 3.84 -52.96
C ASN A 375 -14.85 2.43 -52.38
N GLN A 376 -14.99 2.30 -51.04
CA GLN A 376 -15.10 1.03 -50.32
C GLN A 376 -13.93 0.06 -50.56
N SER A 377 -12.78 0.55 -51.04
CA SER A 377 -11.61 -0.30 -51.29
C SER A 377 -10.96 -0.72 -49.97
N LEU A 378 -10.66 -2.01 -49.83
CA LEU A 378 -9.84 -2.54 -48.75
C LEU A 378 -8.36 -2.33 -49.06
N ASN A 379 -7.66 -1.67 -48.13
CA ASN A 379 -6.24 -1.35 -48.23
C ASN A 379 -5.48 -1.95 -47.03
N TYR A 380 -4.24 -2.35 -47.25
CA TYR A 380 -3.34 -2.83 -46.21
C TYR A 380 -2.41 -1.70 -45.77
N VAL A 381 -2.20 -1.54 -44.47
CA VAL A 381 -1.30 -0.52 -43.91
C VAL A 381 -0.17 -1.15 -43.10
N LEU A 382 1.01 -0.55 -43.18
CA LEU A 382 2.21 -0.93 -42.43
C LEU A 382 3.00 0.34 -42.06
N GLY A 383 3.37 0.50 -40.80
CA GLY A 383 4.04 1.71 -40.36
C GLY A 383 4.53 1.66 -38.91
N GLY A 384 4.78 2.84 -38.36
CA GLY A 384 5.02 3.03 -36.93
C GLY A 384 3.84 3.72 -36.27
N SER A 385 3.74 3.63 -34.94
CA SER A 385 2.81 4.46 -34.18
C SER A 385 3.35 4.94 -32.85
N LEU A 386 2.78 6.06 -32.40
CA LEU A 386 2.92 6.61 -31.06
C LEU A 386 1.65 6.34 -30.30
N LEU A 387 1.77 5.62 -29.19
CA LEU A 387 0.67 5.28 -28.28
C LEU A 387 0.78 6.21 -27.08
N LEU A 388 -0.17 7.15 -26.99
CA LEU A 388 -0.26 8.16 -25.93
C LEU A 388 -1.31 7.71 -24.91
N GLY A 389 -0.92 7.56 -23.66
CA GLY A 389 -1.79 7.13 -22.57
C GLY A 389 -1.50 5.73 -22.07
N GLU A 390 -2.21 5.35 -21.00
CA GLU A 390 -1.95 4.14 -20.23
C GLU A 390 -3.00 3.06 -20.51
N ASP A 391 -4.19 3.14 -19.90
CA ASP A 391 -5.26 2.15 -20.17
C ASP A 391 -6.00 2.44 -21.47
N GLN A 392 -6.29 3.73 -21.66
CA GLN A 392 -7.00 4.30 -22.79
C GLN A 392 -6.00 5.07 -23.64
N ARG A 393 -5.65 4.50 -24.80
CA ARG A 393 -4.58 5.06 -25.63
C ARG A 393 -5.13 5.73 -26.86
N PHE A 394 -4.75 6.98 -27.01
CA PHE A 394 -4.83 7.71 -28.27
C PHE A 394 -3.60 7.34 -29.11
N ILE A 395 -3.81 6.89 -30.33
CA ILE A 395 -2.73 6.32 -31.15
C ILE A 395 -2.62 7.10 -32.45
N ILE A 396 -1.41 7.59 -32.73
CA ILE A 396 -1.06 8.26 -33.97
C ILE A 396 -0.19 7.31 -34.78
N SER A 397 -0.62 6.97 -35.99
CA SER A 397 0.07 6.02 -36.87
C SER A 397 0.47 6.68 -38.19
N ALA A 398 1.63 6.33 -38.72
CA ALA A 398 2.06 6.77 -40.05
C ALA A 398 2.91 5.69 -40.73
N GLY A 399 2.83 5.60 -42.04
CA GLY A 399 3.61 4.63 -42.80
C GLY A 399 3.19 4.49 -44.25
N ALA A 400 3.33 3.27 -44.76
CA ALA A 400 2.93 2.89 -46.11
C ALA A 400 1.55 2.26 -46.12
N ILE A 401 0.76 2.61 -47.14
CA ILE A 401 -0.51 1.97 -47.47
C ILE A 401 -0.40 1.33 -48.83
N PHE A 402 -1.04 0.18 -48.99
CA PHE A 402 -1.00 -0.62 -50.20
C PHE A 402 -2.43 -1.00 -50.59
N GLY A 403 -2.79 -0.76 -51.84
CA GLY A 403 -4.11 -1.12 -52.32
C GLY A 403 -4.27 -0.89 -53.82
N LYS A 404 -5.48 -1.11 -54.31
CA LYS A 404 -5.81 -0.93 -55.73
C LYS A 404 -6.27 0.49 -55.97
N THR A 405 -5.67 1.15 -56.95
CA THR A 405 -6.07 2.47 -57.46
C THR A 405 -6.51 2.35 -58.90
N GLU A 406 -7.50 3.13 -59.30
CA GLU A 406 -7.88 3.28 -60.71
C GLU A 406 -6.91 4.22 -61.42
N GLN A 407 -6.27 3.70 -62.47
CA GLN A 407 -5.36 4.45 -63.32
C GLN A 407 -5.83 4.41 -64.77
N LEU A 408 -5.61 5.50 -65.50
CA LEU A 408 -5.91 5.54 -66.93
C LEU A 408 -5.15 4.41 -67.65
N LYS A 409 -5.82 3.71 -68.58
CA LYS A 409 -5.15 2.69 -69.41
C LYS A 409 -3.96 3.33 -70.13
N SER A 410 -2.84 2.62 -70.20
CA SER A 410 -1.56 3.12 -70.75
C SER A 410 -1.63 3.62 -72.20
N TYR A 411 -2.64 3.21 -72.97
CA TYR A 411 -2.87 3.66 -74.33
C TYR A 411 -3.41 5.10 -74.41
N TYR A 412 -3.98 5.62 -73.32
CA TYR A 412 -4.51 6.97 -73.24
C TYR A 412 -3.58 7.86 -72.40
N LYS A 413 -3.49 9.13 -72.79
CA LYS A 413 -2.77 10.18 -72.06
C LYS A 413 -3.72 11.33 -71.78
N THR A 414 -3.55 11.98 -70.63
CA THR A 414 -4.32 13.18 -70.31
C THR A 414 -3.94 14.33 -71.24
N ASN A 415 -4.88 15.26 -71.48
CA ASN A 415 -4.68 16.45 -72.32
C ASN A 415 -4.16 16.15 -73.74
N THR A 416 -4.50 14.98 -74.28
CA THR A 416 -4.13 14.58 -75.65
C THR A 416 -5.41 14.43 -76.47
N ASP A 417 -5.42 15.01 -77.67
CA ASP A 417 -6.54 14.87 -78.59
C ASP A 417 -6.70 13.41 -79.03
N ILE A 418 -7.89 12.86 -78.79
CA ILE A 418 -8.32 11.53 -79.18
C ILE A 418 -9.49 11.73 -80.15
N SER A 419 -9.44 11.06 -81.30
CA SER A 419 -10.51 11.15 -82.28
C SER A 419 -11.83 10.61 -81.69
N ALA A 420 -12.93 11.33 -81.90
CA ALA A 420 -14.23 11.04 -81.28
C ALA A 420 -14.84 9.70 -81.72
N ASP A 421 -14.36 9.12 -82.83
CA ASP A 421 -14.70 7.76 -83.27
C ASP A 421 -14.15 6.66 -82.33
N LYS A 422 -13.04 6.93 -81.64
CA LYS A 422 -12.38 5.98 -80.72
C LYS A 422 -12.86 6.09 -79.28
N LEU A 423 -13.36 7.26 -78.89
CA LEU A 423 -13.81 7.55 -77.53
C LEU A 423 -14.96 8.57 -77.58
N LEU A 424 -16.16 8.15 -77.18
CA LEU A 424 -17.34 9.02 -77.19
C LEU A 424 -17.39 9.85 -75.90
N LEU A 425 -17.90 11.10 -75.98
CA LEU A 425 -17.99 12.04 -74.86
C LEU A 425 -18.76 11.47 -73.64
N ASN A 426 -19.73 10.60 -73.88
CA ASN A 426 -20.59 10.02 -72.84
C ASN A 426 -20.18 8.59 -72.42
N GLN A 427 -19.04 8.10 -72.87
CA GLN A 427 -18.54 6.79 -72.45
C GLN A 427 -17.78 6.89 -71.12
N PRO A 428 -17.80 5.83 -70.29
CA PRO A 428 -16.98 5.80 -69.08
C PRO A 428 -15.50 5.85 -69.44
N VAL A 429 -14.71 6.62 -68.68
CA VAL A 429 -13.27 6.74 -68.93
C VAL A 429 -12.59 5.36 -68.76
N PRO A 430 -11.79 4.92 -69.73
CA PRO A 430 -11.16 3.61 -69.69
C PRO A 430 -10.01 3.55 -68.66
N VAL A 431 -10.34 3.10 -67.45
CA VAL A 431 -9.38 2.87 -66.35
C VAL A 431 -9.04 1.38 -66.16
N ILE A 432 -7.94 1.12 -65.46
CA ILE A 432 -7.52 -0.21 -64.96
C ILE A 432 -7.21 -0.13 -63.47
N GLN A 433 -7.49 -1.21 -62.75
CA GLN A 433 -7.07 -1.35 -61.36
C GLN A 433 -5.59 -1.71 -61.32
N LYS A 434 -4.79 -0.88 -60.65
CA LYS A 434 -3.36 -1.13 -60.41
C LYS A 434 -3.07 -1.12 -58.92
N PHE A 435 -2.30 -2.09 -58.46
CA PHE A 435 -1.77 -2.09 -57.10
C PHE A 435 -0.71 -1.00 -56.95
N SER A 436 -0.92 -0.09 -56.00
CA SER A 436 -0.08 1.08 -55.79
C SER A 436 0.27 1.24 -54.31
N PRO A 437 1.53 1.55 -53.97
CA PRO A 437 1.90 2.00 -52.64
C PRO A 437 1.70 3.52 -52.50
N SER A 438 1.35 3.98 -51.30
CA SER A 438 1.33 5.40 -50.94
C SER A 438 1.66 5.58 -49.46
N VAL A 439 1.57 6.82 -48.95
CA VAL A 439 1.71 7.13 -47.53
C VAL A 439 0.35 7.23 -46.86
N PHE A 440 0.27 6.87 -45.58
CA PHE A 440 -0.89 7.15 -44.74
C PHE A 440 -0.51 7.79 -43.43
N PHE A 441 -1.48 8.52 -42.88
CA PHE A 441 -1.49 9.05 -41.54
C PHE A 441 -2.84 8.68 -40.90
N GLY A 442 -2.82 8.17 -39.68
CA GLY A 442 -4.03 7.71 -39.00
C GLY A 442 -4.06 8.10 -37.54
N VAL A 443 -5.26 8.38 -37.05
CA VAL A 443 -5.57 8.58 -35.64
C VAL A 443 -6.56 7.50 -35.24
N SER A 444 -6.20 6.71 -34.25
CA SER A 444 -7.03 5.64 -33.75
C SER A 444 -7.10 5.65 -32.23
N TYR A 445 -8.11 4.95 -31.72
CA TYR A 445 -8.31 4.77 -30.31
C TYR A 445 -8.33 3.29 -29.98
N ASN A 446 -7.67 2.92 -28.90
CA ASN A 446 -7.74 1.55 -28.42
C ASN A 446 -9.14 1.29 -27.86
N LEU A 447 -9.97 0.55 -28.60
CA LEU A 447 -11.22 0.05 -28.05
C LEU A 447 -10.85 -1.02 -27.03
N GLY A 448 -10.87 -0.65 -25.76
CA GLY A 448 -10.92 -1.61 -24.66
C GLY A 448 -12.23 -2.38 -24.81
N ILE A 449 -12.23 -3.44 -25.62
CA ILE A 449 -13.36 -4.36 -25.71
C ILE A 449 -13.68 -4.74 -24.27
N ALA A 450 -14.88 -4.38 -23.82
CA ALA A 450 -15.33 -4.57 -22.45
C ALA A 450 -15.35 -6.08 -22.15
N SER A 451 -14.21 -6.65 -21.79
CA SER A 451 -14.19 -7.95 -21.13
C SER A 451 -14.70 -7.68 -19.74
N SER A 452 -15.90 -8.14 -19.42
CA SER A 452 -16.37 -8.20 -18.05
C SER A 452 -15.25 -8.82 -17.21
N SER A 453 -14.70 -8.07 -16.25
CA SER A 453 -13.58 -8.56 -15.46
C SER A 453 -14.06 -9.78 -14.68
N LYS A 454 -13.64 -10.96 -15.14
CA LYS A 454 -13.97 -12.20 -14.45
C LYS A 454 -12.97 -12.29 -13.30
N LYS A 455 -13.39 -11.88 -12.11
CA LYS A 455 -12.61 -12.09 -10.88
C LYS A 455 -12.40 -13.59 -10.71
N ILE A 456 -11.22 -14.06 -11.06
CA ILE A 456 -10.78 -15.41 -10.71
C ILE A 456 -10.33 -15.29 -9.26
N GLN A 457 -11.07 -15.92 -8.34
CA GLN A 457 -10.55 -16.18 -7.00
C GLN A 457 -9.75 -17.47 -7.10
N LEU A 458 -8.44 -17.37 -6.88
CA LEU A 458 -7.56 -18.53 -6.67
C LEU A 458 -7.70 -19.06 -5.25
#